data_AF-A0A6I5HD38-F1
#
_entry.id   AF-A0A6I5HD38-F1
#
_cell.length_a   1.000
_cell.length_b   1.000
_cell.length_c   1.000
_cell.angle_alpha   90.00
_cell.angle_beta   90.00
_cell.angle_gamma   90.00
#
_symmetry.space_group_name_H-M   'P 1'
#
loop_
_entity.id
_entity.type
_entity.pdbx_description
1 polymer ?
#
loop_
_entity_poly.entity_id
_entity_poly.type
_entity_poly.pdbx_seq_one_letter_code
_entity_poly.pdbx_strand_id
1 'polypeptide(L)'
;AGPAVYDETPARSGGAPAADVPAQPDTWPDPAALLLTALGPGPRLWERGPGHPEALTVRLGTADRSAPDGSGLLPAVPVTAALREAGALGLAGPRPRLSGLARAVLAQLTALHSPDLLEIVLISADHTRPVADRTAEWGWLGWLPHVRPGHGQDCRLLLAYDREQAAARTEELLRRVDDHAASGRTTAHPAPAHGTAPVPTGARGATTPTGAQSGTAAHA
;
A
#
# COMPACT_ATOMS: atom_id res chain seq x y z
N ALA A 1 -38.69 -17.50 64.89
CA ALA A 1 -38.19 -16.91 63.64
C ALA A 1 -36.81 -17.52 63.36
N GLY A 2 -36.73 -18.47 62.41
CA GLY A 2 -35.46 -19.06 61.99
C GLY A 2 -34.84 -18.26 60.84
N PRO A 3 -33.51 -18.30 60.64
CA PRO A 3 -32.88 -17.60 59.53
C PRO A 3 -33.00 -18.45 58.26
N ALA A 4 -33.65 -17.90 57.22
CA ALA A 4 -33.66 -18.51 55.90
C ALA A 4 -32.38 -18.13 55.16
N VAL A 5 -31.78 -19.17 54.59
CA VAL A 5 -30.47 -19.25 53.93
C VAL A 5 -30.47 -18.48 52.61
N TYR A 6 -29.36 -17.79 52.34
CA TYR A 6 -29.04 -17.19 51.04
C TYR A 6 -28.79 -18.29 49.99
N ASP A 7 -29.47 -18.22 48.84
CA ASP A 7 -29.09 -18.97 47.64
C ASP A 7 -28.71 -17.97 46.55
N GLU A 8 -27.45 -17.52 46.57
CA GLU A 8 -26.81 -16.93 45.40
C GLU A 8 -26.21 -18.09 44.59
N THR A 9 -26.84 -18.40 43.45
CA THR A 9 -26.23 -19.26 42.43
C THR A 9 -25.25 -18.40 41.62
N PRO A 10 -23.92 -18.59 41.69
CA PRO A 10 -23.02 -17.91 40.76
C PRO A 10 -23.09 -18.61 39.41
N ALA A 11 -23.50 -17.88 38.38
CA ALA A 11 -23.38 -18.30 36.99
C ALA A 11 -21.89 -18.51 36.66
N ARG A 12 -21.45 -19.77 36.63
CA ARG A 12 -20.16 -20.14 36.04
C ARG A 12 -20.30 -20.13 34.51
N SER A 13 -20.13 -18.96 33.90
CA SER A 13 -19.72 -18.87 32.49
C SER A 13 -18.21 -18.62 32.44
N GLY A 14 -17.45 -19.62 32.88
CA GLY A 14 -16.02 -19.69 32.65
C GLY A 14 -15.77 -20.20 31.24
N GLY A 15 -15.88 -19.32 30.24
CA GLY A 15 -15.23 -19.57 28.95
C GLY A 15 -13.73 -19.62 29.23
N ALA A 16 -13.12 -20.80 29.08
CA ALA A 16 -11.68 -20.94 29.17
C ALA A 16 -11.02 -19.92 28.23
N PRO A 17 -9.93 -19.23 28.64
CA PRO A 17 -9.18 -18.42 27.70
C PRO A 17 -8.78 -19.36 26.56
N ALA A 18 -9.22 -19.03 25.34
CA ALA A 18 -8.73 -19.71 24.15
C ALA A 18 -7.21 -19.76 24.27
N ALA A 19 -6.65 -20.97 24.26
CA ALA A 19 -5.21 -21.17 24.31
C ALA A 19 -4.56 -20.21 23.32
N ASP A 20 -3.47 -19.55 23.74
CA ASP A 20 -2.66 -18.65 22.91
C ASP A 20 -2.19 -19.42 21.67
N VAL A 21 -3.04 -19.47 20.64
CA VAL A 21 -2.65 -19.77 19.28
C VAL A 21 -1.78 -18.56 18.92
N PRO A 22 -0.47 -18.73 18.66
CA PRO A 22 0.37 -17.61 18.26
C PRO A 22 -0.33 -16.93 17.09
N ALA A 23 -0.74 -15.67 17.30
CA ALA A 23 -1.50 -14.93 16.32
C ALA A 23 -0.74 -14.98 14.99
N GLN A 24 -1.35 -15.57 13.97
CA GLN A 24 -0.73 -15.66 12.67
C GLN A 24 -0.32 -14.24 12.26
N PRO A 25 0.97 -14.02 11.93
CA PRO A 25 1.43 -12.68 11.58
C PRO A 25 0.60 -12.13 10.43
N ASP A 26 0.12 -10.89 10.57
CA ASP A 26 -0.65 -10.22 9.52
C ASP A 26 0.17 -10.19 8.23
N THR A 27 -0.42 -10.74 7.17
CA THR A 27 0.13 -10.77 5.81
C THR A 27 0.44 -9.37 5.31
N TRP A 28 -0.39 -8.37 5.65
CA TRP A 28 -0.22 -6.97 5.25
C TRP A 28 -0.12 -6.07 6.49
N PRO A 29 1.02 -6.12 7.20
CA PRO A 29 1.18 -5.47 8.49
C PRO A 29 0.88 -3.96 8.40
N ASP A 30 0.24 -3.43 9.44
CA ASP A 30 0.10 -1.98 9.58
C ASP A 30 1.48 -1.31 9.84
N PRO A 31 1.58 0.03 9.74
CA PRO A 31 2.85 0.72 9.96
C PRO A 31 3.48 0.49 11.34
N ALA A 32 2.68 0.25 12.39
CA ALA A 32 3.19 0.01 13.73
C ALA A 32 3.80 -1.40 13.83
N ALA A 33 3.11 -2.42 13.32
CA ALA A 33 3.62 -3.78 13.22
C ALA A 33 4.90 -3.85 12.35
N LEU A 34 4.95 -3.05 11.28
CA LEU A 34 6.14 -2.94 10.44
C LEU A 34 7.32 -2.28 11.15
N LEU A 35 7.07 -1.22 11.94
CA LEU A 35 8.10 -0.60 12.76
C LEU A 35 8.68 -1.60 13.78
N LEU A 36 7.81 -2.36 14.46
CA LEU A 36 8.24 -3.41 15.39
C LEU A 36 9.05 -4.51 14.67
N THR A 37 8.67 -4.85 13.44
CA THR A 37 9.43 -5.79 12.59
C THR A 37 10.83 -5.26 12.27
N ALA A 38 10.98 -3.96 12.02
CA ALA A 38 12.26 -3.35 11.69
C ALA A 38 13.17 -3.11 12.91
N LEU A 39 12.59 -2.88 14.10
CA LEU A 39 13.35 -2.60 15.32
C LEU A 39 13.67 -3.85 16.13
N GLY A 40 12.81 -4.86 16.07
CA GLY A 40 12.92 -6.07 16.86
C GLY A 40 13.83 -7.13 16.23
N PRO A 41 14.48 -7.98 17.03
CA PRO A 41 15.07 -9.20 16.51
C PRO A 41 13.95 -10.11 15.98
N GLY A 42 14.03 -10.52 14.73
CA GLY A 42 13.02 -11.43 14.18
C GLY A 42 13.26 -11.81 12.74
N PRO A 43 12.68 -12.94 12.29
CA PRO A 43 12.85 -13.45 10.93
C PRO A 43 12.04 -12.65 9.89
N ARG A 44 11.25 -11.67 10.33
CA ARG A 44 10.27 -10.95 9.51
C ARG A 44 10.87 -9.80 8.71
N LEU A 45 12.01 -9.27 9.16
CA LEU A 45 12.79 -8.33 8.37
C LEU A 45 13.25 -9.04 7.10
N TRP A 46 12.89 -8.48 5.95
CA TRP A 46 13.23 -9.03 4.63
C TRP A 46 12.65 -10.42 4.32
N GLU A 47 11.52 -10.79 4.95
CA GLU A 47 10.89 -12.11 4.76
C GLU A 47 10.36 -12.36 3.33
N ARG A 48 10.16 -11.31 2.52
CA ARG A 48 9.58 -11.42 1.18
C ARG A 48 10.64 -11.55 0.09
N GLY A 49 11.06 -12.78 -0.15
CA GLY A 49 11.88 -13.16 -1.31
C GLY A 49 11.09 -13.22 -2.64
N PRO A 50 11.73 -13.53 -3.78
CA PRO A 50 11.09 -13.54 -5.09
C PRO A 50 9.93 -14.53 -5.25
N GLY A 51 9.96 -15.63 -4.49
CA GLY A 51 8.89 -16.64 -4.48
C GLY A 51 7.80 -16.40 -3.44
N HIS A 52 7.88 -15.30 -2.67
CA HIS A 52 6.85 -14.98 -1.68
C HIS A 52 5.56 -14.51 -2.40
N PRO A 53 4.36 -14.99 -2.02
CA PRO A 53 3.11 -14.63 -2.70
C PRO A 53 2.84 -13.12 -2.71
N GLU A 54 3.22 -12.43 -1.63
CA GLU A 54 3.08 -10.96 -1.48
C GLU A 54 4.35 -10.16 -1.85
N ALA A 55 5.26 -10.74 -2.65
CA ALA A 55 6.47 -10.03 -3.09
C ALA A 55 6.10 -8.77 -3.89
N LEU A 56 6.60 -7.61 -3.45
CA LEU A 56 6.28 -6.28 -3.99
C LEU A 56 4.80 -5.88 -3.90
N THR A 57 4.04 -6.46 -2.96
CA THR A 57 2.70 -5.97 -2.60
C THR A 57 2.77 -5.00 -1.42
N VAL A 58 2.12 -3.84 -1.54
CA VAL A 58 2.10 -2.80 -0.50
C VAL A 58 0.69 -2.52 -0.01
N ARG A 59 0.53 -2.23 1.28
CA ARG A 59 -0.71 -1.75 1.88
C ARG A 59 -0.78 -0.22 1.77
N LEU A 60 -1.85 0.29 1.17
CA LEU A 60 -2.09 1.71 0.96
C LEU A 60 -3.00 2.33 2.03
N GLY A 61 -3.77 1.50 2.73
CA GLY A 61 -4.69 1.94 3.76
C GLY A 61 -5.64 0.82 4.18
N THR A 62 -6.81 1.20 4.68
CA THR A 62 -7.90 0.28 5.02
C THR A 62 -9.23 0.83 4.51
N ALA A 63 -10.17 -0.07 4.24
CA ALA A 63 -11.53 0.27 3.87
C ALA A 63 -12.50 -0.78 4.40
N ASP A 64 -13.69 -0.37 4.76
CA ASP A 64 -14.75 -1.31 5.11
C ASP A 64 -15.23 -2.02 3.84
N ARG A 65 -15.44 -3.34 3.91
CA ARG A 65 -15.85 -4.19 2.78
C ARG A 65 -17.03 -5.04 3.18
N SER A 66 -17.94 -5.33 2.26
CA SER A 66 -18.97 -6.32 2.53
C SER A 66 -18.36 -7.72 2.71
N ALA A 67 -18.84 -8.45 3.72
CA ALA A 67 -18.45 -9.83 3.95
C ALA A 67 -18.94 -10.71 2.78
N PRO A 68 -18.11 -11.64 2.27
CA PRO A 68 -18.49 -12.49 1.13
C PRO A 68 -19.73 -13.36 1.37
N ASP A 69 -20.01 -13.70 2.63
CA ASP A 69 -21.15 -14.51 3.07
C ASP A 69 -22.43 -13.68 3.32
N GLY A 70 -22.38 -12.36 3.08
CA GLY A 70 -23.52 -11.46 3.31
C GLY A 70 -23.78 -11.14 4.79
N SER A 71 -22.90 -11.55 5.71
CA SER A 71 -23.07 -11.34 7.16
C SER A 71 -22.98 -9.86 7.60
N GLY A 72 -22.51 -8.96 6.74
CA GLY A 72 -22.44 -7.53 7.03
C GLY A 72 -21.20 -6.86 6.44
N LEU A 73 -20.67 -5.87 7.15
CA LEU A 73 -19.41 -5.18 6.81
C LEU A 73 -18.25 -5.76 7.63
N LEU A 74 -17.16 -6.07 6.94
CA LEU A 74 -15.83 -6.27 7.47
C LEU A 74 -15.16 -4.90 7.61
N PRO A 75 -14.90 -4.42 8.83
CA PRO A 75 -14.28 -3.13 9.03
C PRO A 75 -12.78 -3.19 8.72
N ALA A 76 -12.23 -2.06 8.28
CA ALA A 76 -10.79 -1.81 8.18
C ALA A 76 -9.98 -2.87 7.39
N VAL A 77 -10.56 -3.45 6.34
CA VAL A 77 -9.87 -4.42 5.47
C VAL A 77 -8.71 -3.74 4.74
N PRO A 78 -7.49 -4.32 4.72
CA PRO A 78 -6.35 -3.76 4.01
C PRO A 78 -6.67 -3.50 2.53
N VAL A 79 -6.35 -2.29 2.07
CA VAL A 79 -6.32 -1.96 0.64
C VAL A 79 -4.88 -2.10 0.17
N THR A 80 -4.63 -3.00 -0.77
CA THR A 80 -3.29 -3.35 -1.24
C THR A 80 -3.12 -3.09 -2.72
N ALA A 81 -1.86 -2.98 -3.16
CA ALA A 81 -1.48 -2.90 -4.57
C ALA A 81 -0.29 -3.84 -4.83
N ALA A 82 -0.46 -4.77 -5.76
CA ALA A 82 0.59 -5.69 -6.20
C ALA A 82 1.41 -5.02 -7.33
N LEU A 83 2.61 -4.54 -7.02
CA LEU A 83 3.40 -3.73 -7.97
C LEU A 83 3.89 -4.55 -9.18
N ARG A 84 4.07 -5.87 -9.02
CA ARG A 84 4.42 -6.76 -10.14
C ARG A 84 3.33 -6.82 -11.20
N GLU A 85 2.07 -6.76 -10.78
CA GLU A 85 0.90 -6.81 -11.67
C GLU A 85 0.52 -5.41 -12.17
N ALA A 86 0.62 -4.40 -11.30
CA ALA A 86 0.29 -3.03 -11.68
C ALA A 86 1.36 -2.40 -12.60
N GLY A 87 2.61 -2.82 -12.51
CA GLY A 87 3.77 -2.27 -13.22
C GLY A 87 4.24 -0.91 -12.69
N ALA A 88 3.32 -0.04 -12.26
CA ALA A 88 3.61 1.25 -11.65
C ALA A 88 2.53 1.67 -10.64
N LEU A 89 2.93 2.50 -9.66
CA LEU A 89 2.02 3.10 -8.68
C LEU A 89 2.12 4.63 -8.76
N GLY A 90 1.03 5.28 -9.16
CA GLY A 90 0.87 6.73 -9.10
C GLY A 90 0.06 7.16 -7.88
N LEU A 91 0.51 8.19 -7.16
CA LEU A 91 -0.20 8.77 -6.03
C LEU A 91 -0.57 10.23 -6.34
N ALA A 92 -1.85 10.57 -6.20
CA ALA A 92 -2.39 11.90 -6.50
C ALA A 92 -3.20 12.48 -5.32
N GLY A 93 -3.05 13.77 -5.07
CA GLY A 93 -3.67 14.46 -3.95
C GLY A 93 -2.75 15.47 -3.25
N PRO A 94 -3.18 16.03 -2.11
CA PRO A 94 -2.40 17.04 -1.39
C PRO A 94 -1.04 16.51 -0.92
N ARG A 95 0.03 17.24 -1.26
CA ARG A 95 1.42 16.83 -0.99
C ARG A 95 1.67 16.38 0.45
N PRO A 96 1.19 17.06 1.50
CA PRO A 96 1.45 16.64 2.88
C PRO A 96 0.94 15.23 3.19
N ARG A 97 -0.23 14.85 2.65
CA ARG A 97 -0.81 13.50 2.83
C ARG A 97 -0.04 12.47 2.00
N LEU A 98 0.30 12.81 0.76
CA LEU A 98 1.05 11.92 -0.13
C LEU A 98 2.47 11.65 0.36
N SER A 99 3.16 12.64 0.94
CA SER A 99 4.49 12.44 1.52
C SER A 99 4.46 11.38 2.61
N GLY A 100 3.44 11.40 3.48
CA GLY A 100 3.25 10.37 4.50
C GLY A 100 3.01 8.99 3.90
N LEU A 101 2.09 8.89 2.94
CA LEU A 101 1.76 7.62 2.27
C LEU A 101 2.96 7.07 1.49
N ALA A 102 3.67 7.89 0.73
CA ALA A 102 4.84 7.47 -0.04
C ALA A 102 5.97 6.97 0.89
N ARG A 103 6.21 7.66 2.03
CA ARG A 103 7.16 7.15 3.03
C ARG A 103 6.70 5.83 3.65
N ALA A 104 5.41 5.66 3.91
CA ALA A 104 4.86 4.40 4.42
C ALA A 104 5.01 3.26 3.41
N VAL A 105 4.81 3.53 2.10
CA VAL A 105 5.06 2.57 1.02
C VAL A 105 6.53 2.19 0.95
N LEU A 106 7.44 3.17 0.98
CA LEU A 106 8.89 2.89 0.96
C LEU A 106 9.33 2.11 2.21
N ALA A 107 8.87 2.49 3.40
CA ALA A 107 9.18 1.78 4.63
C ALA A 107 8.71 0.32 4.57
N GLN A 108 7.49 0.08 4.08
CA GLN A 108 6.97 -1.28 3.89
C GLN A 108 7.86 -2.11 2.96
N LEU A 109 8.21 -1.56 1.80
CA LEU A 109 9.05 -2.24 0.82
C LEU A 109 10.43 -2.58 1.40
N THR A 110 11.08 -1.62 2.08
CA THR A 110 12.46 -1.77 2.56
C THR A 110 12.57 -2.60 3.84
N ALA A 111 11.49 -2.68 4.64
CA ALA A 111 11.42 -3.58 5.79
C ALA A 111 11.11 -5.03 5.37
N LEU A 112 10.39 -5.25 4.26
CA LEU A 112 9.94 -6.59 3.88
C LEU A 112 10.79 -7.23 2.78
N HIS A 113 11.67 -6.49 2.10
CA HIS A 113 12.54 -7.00 1.04
C HIS A 113 14.01 -6.67 1.30
N SER A 114 14.89 -7.65 1.09
CA SER A 114 16.35 -7.47 1.23
C SER A 114 16.88 -6.44 0.22
N PRO A 115 17.91 -5.63 0.57
CA PRO A 115 18.63 -4.79 -0.38
C PRO A 115 19.26 -5.58 -1.55
N ASP A 116 19.47 -6.89 -1.42
CA ASP A 116 19.95 -7.74 -2.52
C ASP A 116 18.86 -8.00 -3.58
N LEU A 117 17.59 -7.76 -3.24
CA LEU A 117 16.43 -8.01 -4.09
C LEU A 117 15.71 -6.74 -4.52
N LEU A 118 15.87 -5.65 -3.76
CA LEU A 118 15.20 -4.38 -3.98
C LEU A 118 16.21 -3.23 -3.90
N GLU A 119 16.36 -2.50 -4.99
CA GLU A 119 17.09 -1.23 -5.03
C GLU A 119 16.09 -0.07 -5.03
N ILE A 120 16.37 0.99 -4.28
CA ILE A 120 15.57 2.22 -4.26
C ILE A 120 16.41 3.34 -4.88
N VAL A 121 15.87 3.93 -5.95
CA VAL A 121 16.41 5.15 -6.56
C VAL A 121 15.40 6.28 -6.33
N LEU A 122 15.84 7.34 -5.65
CA LEU A 122 15.03 8.53 -5.44
C LEU A 122 15.40 9.60 -6.47
N ILE A 123 14.40 10.11 -7.18
CA ILE A 123 14.51 11.34 -7.97
C ILE A 123 13.55 12.38 -7.37
N SER A 124 14.12 13.38 -6.71
CA SER A 124 13.40 14.53 -6.16
C SER A 124 14.07 15.82 -6.64
N ALA A 125 13.86 16.16 -7.91
CA ALA A 125 14.48 17.30 -8.58
C ALA A 125 13.46 18.37 -9.03
N ASP A 126 12.31 18.45 -8.35
CA ASP A 126 11.32 19.50 -8.57
C ASP A 126 11.91 20.87 -8.23
N HIS A 127 12.26 21.63 -9.27
CA HIS A 127 12.91 22.94 -9.19
C HIS A 127 12.06 24.01 -8.50
N THR A 128 10.75 23.82 -8.38
CA THR A 128 9.86 24.76 -7.68
C THR A 128 10.01 24.69 -6.16
N ARG A 129 10.63 23.61 -5.65
CA ARG A 129 10.90 23.44 -4.23
C ARG A 129 12.35 23.82 -3.91
N PRO A 130 12.65 24.28 -2.69
CA PRO A 130 14.02 24.38 -2.22
C PRO A 130 14.65 22.99 -2.02
N VAL A 131 15.97 22.87 -2.21
CA VAL A 131 16.73 21.63 -1.92
C VAL A 131 16.52 21.21 -0.47
N ALA A 132 16.54 22.16 0.47
CA ALA A 132 16.36 21.90 1.90
C ALA A 132 15.05 21.15 2.20
N ASP A 133 13.94 21.53 1.57
CA ASP A 133 12.63 20.88 1.78
C ASP A 133 12.61 19.46 1.22
N ARG A 134 13.26 19.23 0.07
CA ARG A 134 13.36 17.90 -0.53
C ARG A 134 14.24 16.98 0.32
N THR A 135 15.37 17.49 0.81
CA THR A 135 16.26 16.77 1.71
C THR A 135 15.61 16.50 3.06
N ALA A 136 14.86 17.44 3.63
CA ALA A 136 14.13 17.23 4.88
C ALA A 136 13.06 16.13 4.73
N GLU A 137 12.43 16.06 3.56
CA GLU A 137 11.39 15.05 3.28
C GLU A 137 11.95 13.62 3.11
N TRP A 138 13.11 13.49 2.48
CA TRP A 138 13.63 12.20 2.01
C TRP A 138 14.98 11.80 2.60
N GLY A 139 15.62 12.67 3.39
CA GLY A 139 16.97 12.45 3.92
C GLY A 139 17.10 11.18 4.76
N TRP A 140 15.99 10.69 5.34
CA TRP A 140 15.93 9.42 6.06
C TRP A 140 16.31 8.21 5.18
N LEU A 141 16.08 8.27 3.87
CA LEU A 141 16.45 7.20 2.94
C LEU A 141 17.97 6.98 2.89
N GLY A 142 18.78 7.99 3.19
CA GLY A 142 20.24 7.87 3.19
C GLY A 142 20.80 6.86 4.21
N TRP A 143 19.99 6.45 5.19
CA TRP A 143 20.34 5.42 6.17
C TRP A 143 20.07 4.00 5.69
N LEU A 144 19.27 3.83 4.64
CA LEU A 144 18.87 2.52 4.15
C LEU A 144 19.98 1.86 3.32
N PRO A 145 20.14 0.53 3.40
CA PRO A 145 21.05 -0.19 2.50
C PRO A 145 20.52 -0.22 1.06
N HIS A 146 19.20 -0.11 0.85
CA HIS A 146 18.56 -0.18 -0.48
C HIS A 146 18.93 0.95 -1.43
N VAL A 147 19.45 2.07 -0.92
CA VAL A 147 19.90 3.21 -1.75
C VAL A 147 21.40 3.16 -2.03
N ARG A 148 22.09 2.08 -1.65
CA ARG A 148 23.52 1.91 -1.93
C ARG A 148 23.68 1.39 -3.37
N PRO A 149 24.61 1.95 -4.15
CA PRO A 149 24.83 1.49 -5.51
C PRO A 149 25.44 0.08 -5.52
N GLY A 150 24.71 -0.88 -6.11
CA GLY A 150 25.14 -2.28 -6.25
C GLY A 150 25.55 -2.69 -7.67
N HIS A 151 25.42 -1.79 -8.65
CA HIS A 151 25.47 -2.07 -10.09
C HIS A 151 26.48 -1.18 -10.85
N GLY A 152 27.51 -0.69 -10.14
CA GLY A 152 28.60 0.12 -10.72
C GLY A 152 28.26 1.59 -10.97
N GLN A 153 27.23 2.13 -10.33
CA GLN A 153 26.90 3.56 -10.39
C GLN A 153 28.01 4.41 -9.72
N ASP A 154 28.40 5.51 -10.36
CA ASP A 154 29.36 6.48 -9.79
C ASP A 154 28.62 7.53 -8.96
N CYS A 155 28.77 7.50 -7.63
CA CYS A 155 27.64 7.11 -6.76
C CYS A 155 28.04 6.76 -5.32
N ARG A 156 27.69 7.58 -4.32
CA ARG A 156 27.64 7.12 -2.91
C ARG A 156 26.24 6.64 -2.49
N LEU A 157 25.20 7.32 -2.98
CA LEU A 157 23.79 7.03 -2.69
C LEU A 157 22.95 7.29 -3.94
N LEU A 158 21.94 6.46 -4.16
CA LEU A 158 20.99 6.55 -5.27
C LEU A 158 19.89 7.57 -5.00
N LEU A 159 20.30 8.77 -4.61
CA LEU A 159 19.43 9.90 -4.30
C LEU A 159 19.79 11.05 -5.24
N ALA A 160 18.77 11.65 -5.84
CA ALA A 160 18.90 12.85 -6.65
C ALA A 160 18.03 13.97 -6.12
N TYR A 161 18.66 15.04 -5.62
CA TYR A 161 18.01 16.24 -5.12
C TYR A 161 18.18 17.46 -6.03
N ASP A 162 19.05 17.35 -7.04
CA ASP A 162 19.27 18.35 -8.07
C ASP A 162 19.13 17.75 -9.47
N ARG A 163 19.21 18.62 -10.49
CA ARG A 163 18.98 18.26 -11.89
C ARG A 163 20.07 17.37 -12.47
N GLU A 164 21.32 17.58 -12.07
CA GLU A 164 22.47 16.82 -12.56
C GLU A 164 22.41 15.39 -12.03
N GLN A 165 22.19 15.25 -10.73
CA GLN A 165 21.96 13.94 -10.10
C GLN A 165 20.77 13.22 -10.72
N ALA A 166 19.68 13.94 -11.00
CA ALA A 166 18.48 13.36 -11.59
C ALA A 166 18.72 12.85 -13.02
N ALA A 167 19.46 13.60 -13.83
CA ALA A 167 19.86 13.16 -15.16
C ALA A 167 20.71 11.88 -15.07
N ALA A 168 21.76 11.88 -14.23
CA ALA A 168 22.62 10.72 -14.04
C ALA A 168 21.84 9.47 -13.58
N ARG A 169 20.95 9.59 -12.58
CA ARG A 169 20.12 8.45 -12.13
C ARG A 169 19.15 7.97 -13.21
N THR A 170 18.60 8.89 -14.00
CA THR A 170 17.67 8.53 -15.08
C THR A 170 18.39 7.78 -16.19
N GLU A 171 19.55 8.25 -16.62
CA GLU A 171 20.38 7.61 -17.64
C GLU A 171 20.79 6.19 -17.23
N GLU A 172 21.21 6.01 -15.98
CA GLU A 172 21.53 4.69 -15.43
C GLU A 172 20.33 3.74 -15.40
N LEU A 173 19.14 4.25 -15.04
CA LEU A 173 17.91 3.45 -15.02
C LEU A 173 17.51 3.03 -16.43
N LEU A 174 17.57 3.95 -17.40
CA LEU A 174 17.28 3.65 -18.80
C LEU A 174 18.21 2.57 -19.34
N ARG A 175 19.53 2.69 -19.10
CA ARG A 175 20.50 1.66 -19.49
C ARG A 175 20.14 0.29 -18.92
N ARG A 176 19.71 0.21 -17.66
CA ARG A 176 19.32 -1.07 -17.05
C ARG A 176 18.06 -1.66 -17.63
N VAL A 177 17.08 -0.82 -17.98
CA VAL A 177 15.86 -1.27 -18.65
C VAL A 177 16.22 -1.87 -20.01
N ASP A 178 17.12 -1.23 -20.76
CA ASP A 178 17.60 -1.73 -22.04
C ASP A 178 18.39 -3.04 -21.88
N ASP A 179 19.29 -3.13 -20.91
CA ASP A 179 20.05 -4.35 -20.58
C ASP A 179 19.10 -5.51 -20.18
N HIS A 180 18.04 -5.20 -19.44
CA HIS A 180 17.05 -6.20 -19.03
C HIS A 180 16.24 -6.69 -20.22
N ALA A 181 15.77 -5.78 -21.07
CA ALA A 181 15.05 -6.10 -22.30
C ALA A 181 15.91 -6.95 -23.25
N ALA A 182 17.20 -6.63 -23.39
CA ALA A 182 18.15 -7.41 -24.19
C ALA A 182 18.41 -8.81 -23.61
N SER A 183 18.34 -8.97 -22.28
CA SER A 183 18.54 -10.27 -21.62
C SER A 183 17.36 -11.25 -21.75
N GLY A 184 16.28 -10.87 -22.46
CA GLY A 184 15.09 -11.72 -22.65
C GLY A 184 14.29 -11.99 -21.38
N ARG A 185 14.69 -11.42 -20.24
CA ARG A 185 13.89 -11.34 -19.03
C ARG A 185 12.87 -10.23 -19.27
N THR A 186 11.64 -10.61 -19.58
CA THR A 186 10.55 -9.63 -19.65
C THR A 186 10.35 -9.04 -18.26
N THR A 187 10.34 -7.71 -18.14
CA THR A 187 9.76 -7.02 -16.98
C THR A 187 8.42 -7.68 -16.71
N ALA A 188 8.25 -8.38 -15.59
CA ALA A 188 7.10 -9.23 -15.28
C ALA A 188 5.85 -8.73 -16.02
N HIS A 189 5.53 -9.39 -17.14
CA HIS A 189 4.36 -9.00 -17.92
C HIS A 189 3.17 -9.23 -16.99
N PRO A 190 2.29 -8.25 -16.78
CA PRO A 190 1.09 -8.50 -15.99
C PRO A 190 0.35 -9.67 -16.64
N ALA A 191 0.26 -10.79 -15.92
CA ALA A 191 -0.69 -11.81 -16.30
C ALA A 191 -2.07 -11.14 -16.32
N PRO A 192 -2.95 -11.45 -17.29
CA PRO A 192 -4.30 -10.90 -17.29
C PRO A 192 -4.93 -11.23 -15.94
N ALA A 193 -5.33 -10.18 -15.23
CA ALA A 193 -5.98 -10.27 -13.93
C ALA A 193 -7.05 -11.36 -13.99
N HIS A 194 -6.94 -12.37 -13.13
CA HIS A 194 -8.05 -13.29 -12.92
C HIS A 194 -9.21 -12.43 -12.40
N GLY A 195 -10.27 -12.38 -13.20
CA GLY A 195 -11.22 -11.28 -13.23
C GLY A 195 -11.71 -10.84 -11.85
N THR A 196 -11.31 -9.65 -11.44
CA THR A 196 -12.09 -8.87 -10.49
C THR A 196 -13.38 -8.51 -11.21
N ALA A 197 -14.47 -9.19 -10.84
CA ALA A 197 -15.79 -8.91 -11.40
C ALA A 197 -16.10 -7.41 -11.30
N PRO A 198 -16.61 -6.77 -12.38
CA PRO A 198 -16.97 -5.37 -12.32
C PRO A 198 -18.07 -5.18 -11.27
N VAL A 199 -17.84 -4.25 -10.35
CA VAL A 199 -18.85 -3.77 -9.41
C VAL A 199 -20.01 -3.21 -10.24
N PRO A 200 -21.25 -3.72 -10.11
CA PRO A 200 -22.38 -3.11 -10.79
C PRO A 200 -22.65 -1.75 -10.16
N THR A 201 -22.31 -0.69 -10.89
CA THR A 201 -22.74 0.67 -10.55
C THR A 201 -24.25 0.71 -10.72
N GLY A 202 -24.98 0.67 -9.59
CA GLY A 202 -26.42 0.82 -9.60
C GLY A 202 -26.83 2.10 -10.32
N ALA A 203 -27.55 1.95 -11.43
CA ALA A 203 -28.14 3.05 -12.16
C ALA A 203 -29.11 3.80 -11.23
N ARG A 204 -28.75 5.02 -10.82
CA ARG A 204 -29.73 5.94 -10.24
C ARG A 204 -30.65 6.39 -11.37
N GLY A 205 -31.93 6.05 -11.22
CA GLY A 205 -32.99 6.45 -12.13
C GLY A 205 -33.01 7.97 -12.33
N ALA A 206 -32.91 8.39 -13.59
CA ALA A 206 -33.27 9.73 -14.00
C ALA A 206 -34.80 9.81 -14.01
N THR A 207 -35.36 10.52 -13.03
CA THR A 207 -36.75 10.98 -13.08
C THR A 207 -36.85 12.11 -14.10
N THR A 208 -37.44 11.82 -15.25
CA THR A 208 -37.87 12.81 -16.24
C THR A 208 -39.05 13.61 -15.68
N PRO A 209 -39.04 14.96 -15.69
CA PRO A 209 -40.24 15.71 -15.38
C PRO A 209 -41.15 15.74 -16.61
N THR A 210 -42.35 15.20 -16.47
CA THR A 210 -43.44 15.28 -17.45
C THR A 210 -43.88 16.74 -17.61
N GLY A 211 -43.58 17.35 -18.76
CA GLY A 211 -44.16 18.63 -19.16
C GLY A 211 -45.62 18.45 -19.53
N ALA A 212 -46.53 19.03 -18.75
CA ALA A 212 -47.93 19.17 -19.10
C ALA A 212 -48.08 20.24 -20.18
N GLN A 213 -48.45 19.82 -21.39
CA GLN A 213 -49.00 20.71 -22.41
C GLN A 213 -50.49 20.89 -22.13
N SER A 214 -50.90 22.09 -21.70
CA SER A 214 -52.28 22.54 -21.79
C SER A 214 -52.39 23.49 -22.97
N GLY A 215 -52.84 22.95 -24.10
CA GLY A 215 -53.40 23.76 -25.18
C GLY A 215 -54.85 24.08 -24.87
N THR A 216 -55.22 25.35 -24.95
CA THR A 216 -56.60 25.76 -25.16
C THR A 216 -56.62 26.83 -26.23
N ALA A 217 -57.35 26.53 -27.29
CA ALA A 217 -57.62 27.37 -28.43
C ALA A 217 -58.78 28.35 -28.16
N ALA A 218 -58.76 29.45 -28.91
CA ALA A 218 -59.89 30.23 -29.43
C ALA A 218 -60.85 30.94 -28.44
N HIS A 219 -60.95 32.27 -28.53
CA HIS A 219 -61.99 32.94 -29.32
C HIS A 219 -61.92 34.48 -29.20
N ALA A 220 -62.28 35.13 -30.31
CA ALA A 220 -62.68 36.54 -30.54
C ALA A 220 -61.57 37.62 -30.56
#